data_AF-A0A7Y5E184-F1
#
_entry.id   AF-A0A7Y5E184-F1
#
_cell.length_a   1.000
_cell.length_b   1.000
_cell.length_c   1.000
_cell.angle_alpha   90.00
_cell.angle_beta   90.00
_cell.angle_gamma   90.00
#
_symmetry.space_group_name_H-M   'P 1'
#
loop_
_entity.id
_entity.type
_entity.pdbx_description
1 polymer ?
#
loop_
_entity_poly.entity_id
_entity_poly.type
_entity_poly.pdbx_seq_one_letter_code
_entity_poly.pdbx_strand_id
1 'polypeptide(L)'
;MTALLLAPVLLQMVAMAFDEGVFHRRRGLPRWERIGHPLDTATVALAYAWLVFTSPTTPHALPIYVALSVFSCLFVTKDEFVHAKVCSPAEGWLHSVLFVLHPVVFLAFGLLWWRGDAAWILRGQLVMTVLFALYQVFYWSVFWNPNPRTPAR
;
A
#
# COMPACT_ATOMS: atom_id res chain seq x y z
N MET A 1 -3.26 -18.03 -15.61
CA MET A 1 -2.13 -17.11 -15.33
C MET A 1 -2.58 -15.85 -14.58
N THR A 2 -3.54 -15.07 -15.08
CA THR A 2 -4.00 -13.83 -14.41
C THR A 2 -4.46 -14.06 -12.96
N ALA A 3 -5.22 -15.13 -12.70
CA ALA A 3 -5.62 -15.49 -11.33
C ALA A 3 -4.41 -15.71 -10.37
N LEU A 4 -3.32 -16.31 -10.86
CA LEU A 4 -2.10 -16.50 -10.06
C LEU A 4 -1.42 -15.17 -9.74
N LEU A 5 -1.40 -14.25 -10.70
CA LEU A 5 -0.86 -12.90 -10.50
C LEU A 5 -1.71 -12.07 -9.53
N LEU A 6 -3.02 -12.31 -9.47
CA LEU A 6 -3.93 -11.61 -8.54
C LEU A 6 -3.92 -12.20 -7.12
N ALA A 7 -3.43 -13.42 -6.92
CA ALA A 7 -3.35 -14.04 -5.60
C ALA A 7 -2.61 -13.17 -4.55
N PRO A 8 -1.37 -12.68 -4.80
CA PRO A 8 -0.69 -11.80 -3.85
C PRO A 8 -1.42 -10.47 -3.64
N VAL A 9 -2.11 -9.95 -4.66
CA VAL A 9 -2.90 -8.71 -4.57
C VAL A 9 -4.06 -8.90 -3.59
N LEU A 10 -4.79 -10.02 -3.72
CA LEU A 10 -5.90 -10.35 -2.82
C LEU A 10 -5.41 -10.58 -1.39
N LEU A 11 -4.28 -11.27 -1.21
CA LEU A 11 -3.68 -11.47 0.11
C LEU A 11 -3.27 -10.14 0.74
N GLN A 12 -2.64 -9.24 -0.02
CA GLN A 12 -2.26 -7.92 0.47
C GLN A 12 -3.50 -7.10 0.85
N MET A 13 -4.55 -7.12 0.03
CA MET A 13 -5.81 -6.44 0.33
C MET A 13 -6.45 -6.95 1.63
N VAL A 14 -6.49 -8.26 1.84
CA VAL A 14 -7.04 -8.85 3.09
C VAL A 14 -6.18 -8.48 4.29
N ALA A 15 -4.85 -8.55 4.17
CA ALA A 15 -3.93 -8.17 5.23
C ALA A 15 -4.07 -6.69 5.59
N MET A 16 -4.12 -5.80 4.60
CA MET A 16 -4.35 -4.36 4.81
C MET A 16 -5.71 -4.10 5.45
N ALA A 17 -6.77 -4.78 5.02
CA ALA A 17 -8.10 -4.64 5.61
C ALA A 17 -8.14 -5.09 7.08
N PHE A 18 -7.38 -6.13 7.44
CA PHE A 18 -7.26 -6.57 8.83
C PHE A 18 -6.47 -5.56 9.67
N ASP A 19 -5.36 -5.06 9.15
CA ASP A 19 -4.55 -4.04 9.82
C ASP A 19 -5.39 -2.78 10.13
N GLU A 20 -6.05 -2.28 9.10
CA GLU A 20 -6.90 -1.10 9.14
C GLU A 20 -8.17 -1.29 10.00
N GLY A 21 -8.86 -2.41 9.83
CA GLY A 21 -10.13 -2.68 10.50
C GLY A 21 -9.98 -3.14 11.95
N VAL A 22 -8.84 -3.73 12.31
CA VAL A 22 -8.61 -4.32 13.64
C VAL A 22 -7.54 -3.57 14.40
N PHE A 23 -6.30 -3.52 13.91
CA PHE A 23 -5.18 -2.96 14.69
C PHE A 23 -5.27 -1.44 14.81
N HIS A 24 -5.44 -0.71 13.70
CA HIS A 24 -5.57 0.75 13.74
C HIS A 24 -6.78 1.21 14.56
N ARG A 25 -7.91 0.52 14.47
CA ARG A 25 -9.11 0.87 15.28
C ARG A 25 -8.93 0.59 16.77
N ARG A 26 -8.18 -0.45 17.14
CA ARG A 26 -7.92 -0.80 18.54
C ARG A 26 -6.90 0.13 19.19
N ARG A 27 -5.79 0.42 18.50
CA ARG A 27 -4.68 1.27 18.99
C ARG A 27 -4.96 2.76 18.79
N GLY A 28 -5.78 3.11 17.81
CA GLY A 28 -5.89 4.46 17.29
C GLY A 28 -4.71 4.80 16.36
N LEU A 29 -4.88 5.83 15.54
CA LEU A 29 -3.88 6.24 14.55
C LEU A 29 -3.17 7.54 14.97
N PRO A 30 -1.88 7.51 15.37
CA PRO A 30 -1.14 8.71 15.75
C PRO A 30 -0.94 9.68 14.58
N ARG A 31 -0.55 10.92 14.87
CA ARG A 31 -0.40 11.98 13.85
C ARG A 31 0.58 11.62 12.73
N TRP A 32 1.66 10.91 13.06
CA TRP A 32 2.67 10.55 12.08
C TRP A 32 2.15 9.51 11.09
N GLU A 33 1.42 8.48 11.53
CA GLU A 33 0.77 7.48 10.66
C GLU A 33 -0.31 8.11 9.78
N ARG A 34 -1.05 9.09 10.31
CA ARG A 34 -2.06 9.83 9.54
C ARG A 34 -1.52 10.60 8.35
N ILE A 35 -0.23 10.95 8.37
CA ILE A 35 0.46 11.61 7.26
C ILE A 35 1.25 10.57 6.46
N GLY A 36 1.93 9.64 7.15
CA GLY A 36 2.71 8.56 6.56
C GLY A 36 1.89 7.69 5.63
N HIS A 37 0.76 7.15 6.10
CA HIS A 37 -0.06 6.22 5.34
C HIS A 37 -0.56 6.79 4.01
N PRO A 38 -1.11 8.02 3.93
CA PRO A 38 -1.43 8.63 2.65
C PRO A 38 -0.22 8.81 1.72
N LEU A 39 0.96 9.14 2.25
CA LEU A 39 2.18 9.25 1.44
C LEU A 39 2.62 7.88 0.92
N ASP A 40 2.54 6.84 1.75
CA ASP A 40 2.84 5.46 1.36
C ASP A 40 1.93 5.03 0.20
N THR A 41 0.62 5.21 0.37
CA THR A 41 -0.38 4.91 -0.66
C THR A 41 -0.17 5.76 -1.92
N ALA A 42 0.27 7.01 -1.79
CA ALA A 42 0.59 7.87 -2.94
C ALA A 42 1.79 7.35 -3.73
N THR A 43 2.83 6.81 -3.08
CA THR A 43 3.97 6.20 -3.79
C THR A 43 3.53 4.98 -4.62
N VAL A 44 2.60 4.18 -4.10
CA VAL A 44 1.99 3.05 -4.82
C VAL A 44 1.13 3.54 -5.99
N ALA A 45 0.29 4.55 -5.75
CA ALA A 45 -0.57 5.14 -6.77
C ALA A 45 0.26 5.70 -7.93
N LEU A 46 1.41 6.33 -7.65
CA LEU A 46 2.33 6.82 -8.68
C LEU A 46 2.88 5.70 -9.55
N ALA A 47 3.29 4.57 -8.95
CA ALA A 47 3.76 3.40 -9.69
C ALA A 47 2.65 2.81 -10.58
N TYR A 48 1.41 2.72 -10.09
CA TYR A 48 0.28 2.23 -10.90
C TYR A 48 -0.19 3.22 -11.96
N ALA A 49 -0.16 4.52 -11.66
CA ALA A 49 -0.43 5.55 -12.65
C ALA A 49 0.57 5.45 -13.81
N TRP A 50 1.85 5.23 -13.50
CA TRP A 50 2.87 4.98 -14.54
C TRP A 50 2.50 3.81 -15.44
N LEU A 51 2.08 2.66 -14.87
CA LEU A 51 1.63 1.51 -15.68
C LEU A 51 0.37 1.82 -16.51
N VAL A 52 -0.56 2.61 -15.99
CA VAL A 52 -1.81 2.97 -16.70
C VAL A 52 -1.55 3.91 -17.88
N PHE A 53 -0.59 4.83 -17.76
CA PHE A 53 -0.31 5.86 -18.76
C PHE A 53 0.86 5.54 -19.70
N THR A 54 1.53 4.41 -19.51
CA THR A 54 2.65 3.98 -20.37
C THR A 54 2.44 2.57 -20.92
N SER A 55 3.24 2.20 -21.92
CA SER A 55 3.22 0.86 -22.54
C SER A 55 4.59 0.21 -22.43
N PRO A 56 4.70 -1.13 -22.51
CA PRO A 56 6.00 -1.81 -22.56
C PRO A 56 6.92 -1.32 -23.69
N THR A 57 6.35 -0.80 -24.76
CA THR A 57 7.08 -0.22 -25.91
C THR A 57 7.54 1.22 -25.69
N THR A 58 7.08 1.89 -24.63
CA THR A 58 7.50 3.26 -24.30
C THR A 58 8.97 3.27 -23.84
N PRO A 59 9.82 4.15 -24.39
CA PRO A 59 11.23 4.24 -23.98
C PRO A 59 11.38 4.42 -22.47
N HIS A 60 12.29 3.67 -21.85
CA HIS A 60 12.59 3.69 -20.42
C HIS A 60 11.43 3.34 -19.47
N ALA A 61 10.28 2.86 -19.97
CA ALA A 61 9.11 2.61 -19.12
C ALA A 61 9.35 1.57 -18.03
N LEU A 62 10.04 0.46 -18.36
CA LEU A 62 10.37 -0.57 -17.39
C LEU A 62 11.35 -0.07 -16.31
N PRO A 63 12.52 0.54 -16.64
CA PRO A 63 13.40 1.13 -15.63
C PRO A 63 12.71 2.14 -14.70
N ILE A 64 11.85 3.02 -15.24
CA ILE A 64 11.11 3.99 -14.42
C ILE A 64 10.13 3.28 -13.49
N TYR A 65 9.38 2.30 -13.98
CA TYR A 65 8.47 1.51 -13.14
C TYR A 65 9.21 0.80 -12.01
N VAL A 66 10.35 0.18 -12.31
CA VAL A 66 11.19 -0.49 -11.32
C VAL A 66 11.69 0.52 -10.28
N ALA A 67 12.16 1.69 -10.71
CA ALA A 67 12.61 2.74 -9.80
C ALA A 67 11.48 3.21 -8.86
N LEU A 68 10.28 3.44 -9.39
CA LEU A 68 9.10 3.82 -8.60
C LEU A 68 8.70 2.73 -7.60
N SER A 69 8.73 1.46 -8.03
CA SER A 69 8.40 0.31 -7.18
C SER A 69 9.42 0.14 -6.04
N VAL A 70 10.71 0.22 -6.36
CA VAL A 70 11.80 0.16 -5.35
C VAL A 70 11.69 1.33 -4.38
N PHE A 71 11.46 2.55 -4.89
CA PHE A 71 11.26 3.71 -4.04
C PHE A 71 10.09 3.49 -3.09
N SER A 72 8.93 3.03 -3.58
CA SER A 72 7.77 2.74 -2.74
C SER A 72 8.08 1.67 -1.68
N CYS A 73 8.76 0.58 -2.06
CA CYS A 73 9.19 -0.46 -1.12
C CYS A 73 10.12 0.06 -0.03
N LEU A 74 11.08 0.92 -0.37
CA LEU A 74 11.98 1.51 0.63
C LEU A 74 11.25 2.55 1.48
N PHE A 75 10.37 3.35 0.87
CA PHE A 75 9.66 4.43 1.55
C PHE A 75 8.82 3.92 2.72
N VAL A 76 8.10 2.80 2.55
CA VAL A 76 7.29 2.19 3.63
C VAL A 76 8.13 1.65 4.79
N THR A 77 9.42 1.36 4.60
CA THR A 77 10.27 0.86 5.70
C THR A 77 10.54 1.91 6.78
N LYS A 78 10.31 3.20 6.48
CA LYS A 78 10.44 4.30 7.45
C LYS A 78 9.55 4.10 8.69
N ASP A 79 8.41 3.42 8.54
CA ASP A 79 7.43 3.28 9.61
C ASP A 79 7.87 2.25 10.64
N GLU A 80 8.74 1.31 10.25
CA GLU A 80 9.19 0.22 11.11
C GLU A 80 9.95 0.72 12.34
N PHE A 81 10.67 1.84 12.23
CA PHE A 81 11.37 2.47 13.35
C PHE A 81 10.42 2.90 14.48
N VAL A 82 9.15 3.16 14.17
CA VAL A 82 8.13 3.51 15.15
C VAL A 82 7.26 2.30 15.46
N HIS A 83 6.87 1.48 14.47
CA HIS A 83 6.09 0.26 14.67
C HIS A 83 6.74 -0.69 15.66
N ALA A 84 8.06 -0.87 15.59
CA ALA A 84 8.81 -1.70 16.54
C ALA A 84 8.63 -1.29 18.02
N LYS A 85 8.16 -0.06 18.29
CA LYS A 85 7.93 0.48 19.64
C LYS A 85 6.47 0.42 20.07
N VAL A 86 5.52 0.49 19.13
CA VAL A 86 4.10 0.72 19.43
C VAL A 86 3.18 -0.42 19.01
N CYS A 87 3.61 -1.26 18.06
CA CYS A 87 2.81 -2.35 17.54
C CYS A 87 2.90 -3.57 18.45
N SER A 88 1.77 -4.28 18.58
CA SER A 88 1.77 -5.60 19.22
C SER A 88 2.53 -6.63 18.37
N PRO A 89 2.99 -7.77 18.94
CA PRO A 89 3.66 -8.80 18.15
C PRO A 89 2.84 -9.30 16.95
N ALA A 90 1.51 -9.37 17.09
CA ALA A 90 0.62 -9.79 16.00
C ALA A 90 0.51 -8.74 14.88
N GLU A 91 0.51 -7.44 15.23
CA GLU A 91 0.52 -6.32 14.29
C GLU A 91 1.86 -6.27 13.54
N GLY A 92 2.99 -6.40 14.26
CA GLY A 92 4.32 -6.46 13.63
C GLY A 92 4.52 -7.67 12.70
N TRP A 93 3.93 -8.83 13.04
CA TRP A 93 3.91 -9.98 12.14
C TRP A 93 3.11 -9.68 10.86
N LEU A 94 1.94 -9.04 10.99
CA LEU A 94 1.14 -8.65 9.84
C LEU A 94 1.88 -7.64 8.94
N HIS A 95 2.57 -6.66 9.55
CA HIS A 95 3.42 -5.71 8.82
C HIS A 95 4.55 -6.43 8.07
N SER A 96 5.19 -7.43 8.68
CA SER A 96 6.19 -8.26 8.00
C SER A 96 5.62 -8.99 6.79
N VAL A 97 4.39 -9.53 6.90
CA VAL A 97 3.69 -10.14 5.75
C VAL A 97 3.42 -9.11 4.66
N LEU A 98 2.96 -7.90 5.03
CA LEU A 98 2.71 -6.81 4.09
C LEU A 98 4.01 -6.37 3.39
N PHE A 99 5.14 -6.29 4.09
CA PHE A 99 6.45 -5.97 3.51
C PHE A 99 6.90 -7.01 2.47
N VAL A 100 6.62 -8.30 2.70
CA VAL A 100 6.92 -9.36 1.72
C VAL A 100 5.98 -9.28 0.52
N LEU A 101 4.69 -9.01 0.74
CA LEU A 101 3.69 -8.94 -0.33
C LEU A 101 3.90 -7.72 -1.23
N HIS A 102 4.34 -6.59 -0.69
CA HIS A 102 4.46 -5.32 -1.42
C HIS A 102 5.29 -5.40 -2.72
N PRO A 103 6.56 -5.86 -2.72
CA PRO A 103 7.31 -6.03 -3.96
C PRO A 103 6.73 -7.12 -4.87
N VAL A 104 6.10 -8.16 -4.31
CA VAL A 104 5.47 -9.24 -5.09
C VAL A 104 4.24 -8.71 -5.84
N VAL A 105 3.46 -7.83 -5.23
CA VAL A 105 2.31 -7.17 -5.86
C VAL A 105 2.77 -6.23 -6.98
N PHE A 106 3.86 -5.48 -6.79
CA PHE A 106 4.46 -4.70 -7.90
C PHE A 106 4.93 -5.60 -9.04
N LEU A 107 5.58 -6.72 -8.75
CA LEU A 107 5.97 -7.68 -9.78
C LEU A 107 4.75 -8.22 -10.54
N ALA A 108 3.68 -8.59 -9.82
CA ALA A 108 2.45 -9.08 -10.43
C ALA A 108 1.82 -8.05 -11.39
N PHE A 109 1.73 -6.78 -10.99
CA PHE A 109 1.21 -5.72 -11.86
C PHE A 109 2.14 -5.37 -13.02
N GLY A 110 3.46 -5.43 -12.81
CA GLY A 110 4.45 -5.29 -13.89
C GLY A 110 4.29 -6.37 -14.96
N LEU A 111 4.05 -7.62 -14.55
CA LEU A 111 3.80 -8.74 -15.47
C LEU A 111 2.44 -8.62 -16.19
N LEU A 112 1.39 -8.17 -15.49
CA LEU A 112 0.08 -7.89 -16.12
C LEU A 112 0.19 -6.78 -17.16
N TRP A 113 0.92 -5.71 -16.83
CA TRP A 113 1.20 -4.62 -17.74
C TRP A 113 2.02 -5.08 -18.95
N TRP A 114 3.05 -5.90 -18.74
CA TRP A 114 3.89 -6.43 -19.81
C TRP A 114 3.11 -7.28 -20.82
N ARG A 115 2.11 -8.03 -20.34
CA ARG A 115 1.25 -8.88 -21.19
C ARG A 115 0.21 -8.09 -21.98
N GLY A 116 -0.17 -6.89 -21.54
CA GLY A 116 -1.11 -6.01 -22.24
C GLY A 116 -2.58 -6.47 -22.26
N ASP A 117 -2.92 -7.62 -21.68
CA ASP A 117 -4.25 -8.24 -21.78
C ASP A 117 -5.21 -7.88 -20.63
N ALA A 118 -4.78 -7.03 -19.69
CA ALA A 118 -5.50 -6.74 -18.45
C ALA A 118 -5.52 -5.25 -18.06
N ALA A 119 -5.56 -4.34 -19.04
CA ALA A 119 -5.52 -2.89 -18.79
C ALA A 119 -6.62 -2.39 -17.83
N TRP A 120 -7.80 -3.01 -17.84
CA TRP A 120 -8.89 -2.67 -16.91
C TRP A 120 -8.55 -3.00 -15.45
N ILE A 121 -7.75 -4.04 -15.21
CA ILE A 121 -7.29 -4.41 -13.86
C ILE A 121 -6.34 -3.34 -13.33
N LEU A 122 -5.41 -2.85 -14.17
CA LEU A 122 -4.49 -1.78 -13.77
C LEU A 122 -5.23 -0.48 -13.40
N ARG A 123 -6.22 -0.10 -14.23
CA ARG A 123 -7.06 1.07 -13.97
C ARG A 123 -7.89 0.88 -12.70
N GLY A 124 -8.50 -0.30 -12.53
CA GLY A 124 -9.25 -0.65 -11.33
C GLY A 124 -8.39 -0.57 -10.08
N GLN A 125 -7.17 -1.14 -10.12
CA GLN A 125 -6.23 -1.06 -9.01
C GLN A 125 -5.85 0.39 -8.69
N LEU A 126 -5.52 1.21 -9.70
CA LEU A 126 -5.20 2.61 -9.49
C LEU A 126 -6.35 3.35 -8.81
N VAL A 127 -7.58 3.16 -9.29
CA VAL A 127 -8.78 3.77 -8.69
C VAL A 127 -8.95 3.31 -7.24
N MET A 128 -8.82 2.02 -6.96
CA MET A 128 -8.93 1.49 -5.60
C MET A 128 -7.85 2.05 -4.68
N THR A 129 -6.60 2.15 -5.14
CA THR A 129 -5.49 2.74 -4.37
C THR A 129 -5.76 4.22 -4.07
N VAL A 130 -6.24 4.99 -5.04
CA VAL A 130 -6.60 6.42 -4.84
C VAL A 130 -7.77 6.55 -3.86
N LEU A 131 -8.82 5.75 -4.01
CA LEU A 131 -9.96 5.75 -3.08
C LEU A 131 -9.52 5.37 -1.67
N PHE A 132 -8.58 4.43 -1.53
CA PHE A 132 -8.02 4.06 -0.24
C PHE A 132 -7.20 5.20 0.39
N ALA A 133 -6.37 5.91 -0.39
CA ALA A 133 -5.66 7.10 0.09
C ALA A 133 -6.63 8.20 0.57
N LEU A 134 -7.69 8.45 -0.20
CA LEU A 134 -8.74 9.41 0.19
C LEU A 134 -9.44 8.95 1.47
N TYR A 135 -9.80 7.68 1.57
CA TYR A 135 -10.36 7.12 2.80
C TYR A 135 -9.41 7.33 3.98
N GLN A 136 -8.11 7.04 3.86
CA GLN A 136 -7.14 7.24 4.93
C GLN A 136 -7.09 8.71 5.39
N VAL A 137 -7.08 9.65 4.45
CA VAL A 137 -7.09 11.09 4.74
C VAL A 137 -8.39 11.49 5.44
N PHE A 138 -9.54 11.20 4.85
CA PHE A 138 -10.83 11.67 5.38
C PHE A 138 -11.19 10.97 6.69
N TYR A 139 -11.10 9.64 6.74
CA TYR A 139 -11.47 8.88 7.92
C TYR A 139 -10.55 9.22 9.09
N TRP A 140 -9.22 9.09 8.94
CA TRP A 140 -8.31 9.25 10.08
C TRP A 140 -7.91 10.69 10.39
N SER A 141 -7.87 11.58 9.39
CA SER A 141 -7.41 12.95 9.61
C SER A 141 -8.55 13.94 9.81
N VAL A 142 -9.73 13.70 9.23
CA VAL A 142 -10.88 14.63 9.31
C VAL A 142 -11.94 14.15 10.29
N PHE A 143 -12.41 12.91 10.16
CA PHE A 143 -13.57 12.43 10.94
C PHE A 143 -13.19 11.75 12.25
N TRP A 144 -12.04 11.09 12.29
CA TRP A 144 -11.58 10.40 13.48
C TRP A 144 -11.22 11.41 14.57
N ASN A 145 -12.06 11.45 15.60
CA ASN A 145 -11.75 12.19 16.81
C ASN A 145 -10.96 11.27 17.75
N PRO A 146 -9.66 11.48 17.94
CA PRO A 146 -8.88 10.65 18.84
C PRO A 146 -9.37 10.91 20.26
N ASN A 147 -10.25 10.05 20.77
CA ASN A 147 -10.49 10.00 22.19
C ASN A 147 -9.19 9.44 22.81
N PRO A 148 -8.45 10.20 23.64
CA PRO A 148 -7.16 9.77 24.15
C PRO A 148 -7.40 8.67 25.19
N ARG A 149 -7.59 7.44 24.72
CA ARG A 149 -7.33 6.25 25.51
C ARG A 149 -5.87 5.89 25.32
N THR A 150 -4.97 6.79 25.68
CA THR A 150 -3.60 6.39 25.96
C THR A 150 -3.64 5.43 27.15
N PRO A 151 -2.77 4.42 27.16
CA PRO A 151 -1.92 4.24 28.31
C PRO A 151 -0.62 4.96 28.02
N ALA A 152 -0.19 5.77 28.98
CA ALA A 152 1.15 6.31 29.03
C ALA A 152 2.20 5.20 28.87
N ARG A 153 3.19 5.45 28.02
CA ARG A 153 4.61 5.06 28.19
C ARG A 153 5.44 5.76 27.13
#